data_AF-A0A651HUE6-F1
#
_entry.id   AF-A0A651HUE6-F1
#
_cell.length_a   1.000
_cell.length_b   1.000
_cell.length_c   1.000
_cell.angle_alpha   90.00
_cell.angle_beta   90.00
_cell.angle_gamma   90.00
#
_symmetry.space_group_name_H-M   'P 1'
#
loop_
_entity.id
_entity.type
_entity.pdbx_description
1 polymer ?
#
loop_
_entity_poly.entity_id
_entity_poly.type
_entity_poly.pdbx_seq_one_letter_code
_entity_poly.pdbx_strand_id
1 'polypeptide(L)'
;MRITAALFLLVTLVVNWLANSLPLGGRTTGELAAEYPNLFVPAGVTFSIWGVIYLGLMTWAVMQFVPGRREVGRMLAPGFALTSVLNAGWLFAWHYGQVEISVVIMAALLVTLLGLNARLGGWAPERLRGPAPESARFAFGVYLGWISVAFIANVTALLVA
;
A
#
# COMPACT_ATOMS: atom_id res chain seq x y z
N MET A 1 13.29 -8.99 12.16
CA MET A 1 13.17 -8.12 10.97
C MET A 1 12.74 -8.87 9.72
N ARG A 2 13.44 -9.93 9.27
CA ARG A 2 12.97 -10.81 8.17
C ARG A 2 11.58 -11.40 8.45
N ILE A 3 11.42 -12.00 9.63
CA ILE A 3 10.14 -12.56 10.11
C ILE A 3 9.08 -11.46 10.22
N THR A 4 9.45 -10.28 10.74
CA THR A 4 8.56 -9.12 10.86
C THR A 4 8.02 -8.69 9.50
N ALA A 5 8.89 -8.51 8.50
CA ALA A 5 8.47 -8.13 7.15
C ALA A 5 7.59 -9.22 6.51
N ALA A 6 7.92 -10.49 6.67
CA ALA A 6 7.08 -11.59 6.18
C ALA A 6 5.71 -11.65 6.87
N LEU A 7 5.66 -11.45 8.19
CA LEU A 7 4.43 -11.41 8.97
C LEU A 7 3.52 -10.25 8.52
N PHE A 8 4.06 -9.04 8.44
CA PHE A 8 3.28 -7.87 8.01
C PHE A 8 2.86 -7.95 6.54
N LEU A 9 3.68 -8.55 5.68
CA LEU A 9 3.26 -8.86 4.31
C LEU A 9 2.08 -9.84 4.32
N LEU A 10 2.16 -10.92 5.10
CA LEU A 10 1.06 -11.88 5.22
C LEU A 10 -0.21 -11.20 5.71
N VAL A 11 -0.11 -10.33 6.73
CA VAL A 11 -1.24 -9.53 7.22
C VAL A 11 -1.82 -8.66 6.09
N THR A 12 -0.98 -7.92 5.35
CA THR A 12 -1.46 -7.11 4.22
C THR A 12 -2.17 -7.98 3.18
N LEU A 13 -1.58 -9.10 2.76
CA LEU A 13 -2.17 -9.99 1.76
C LEU A 13 -3.51 -10.56 2.25
N VAL A 14 -3.56 -11.04 3.48
CA VAL A 14 -4.77 -11.64 4.07
C VAL A 14 -5.87 -10.60 4.23
N VAL A 15 -5.57 -9.42 4.79
CA VAL A 15 -6.60 -8.38 5.02
C VAL A 15 -7.12 -7.83 3.70
N ASN A 16 -6.26 -7.59 2.70
CA ASN A 16 -6.72 -7.16 1.39
C ASN A 16 -7.49 -8.25 0.65
N TRP A 17 -7.06 -9.51 0.77
CA TRP A 17 -7.80 -10.63 0.22
C TRP A 17 -9.18 -10.69 0.85
N LEU A 18 -9.27 -10.69 2.20
CA LEU A 18 -10.54 -10.69 2.94
C LEU A 18 -11.45 -9.54 2.50
N ALA A 19 -10.94 -8.31 2.40
CA ALA A 19 -11.74 -7.17 1.96
C ALA A 19 -12.35 -7.32 0.54
N ASN A 20 -11.81 -8.21 -0.30
CA ASN A 20 -12.32 -8.45 -1.65
C ASN A 20 -13.02 -9.81 -1.83
N SER A 21 -12.63 -10.84 -1.07
CA SER A 21 -13.13 -12.22 -1.18
C SER A 21 -14.21 -12.58 -0.15
N LEU A 22 -14.11 -12.00 1.04
CA LEU A 22 -15.06 -12.10 2.15
C LEU A 22 -15.51 -10.66 2.42
N PRO A 23 -16.27 -10.06 1.47
CA PRO A 23 -16.51 -8.63 1.47
C PRO A 23 -16.92 -8.21 2.88
N LEU A 24 -16.07 -7.42 3.53
CA LEU A 24 -16.26 -7.05 4.93
C LEU A 24 -17.55 -6.23 4.98
N GLY A 25 -18.65 -6.82 5.46
CA GLY A 25 -19.98 -6.21 5.39
C GLY A 25 -20.76 -6.43 4.07
N GLY A 26 -20.38 -7.42 3.25
CA GLY A 26 -21.15 -7.87 2.09
C GLY A 26 -20.92 -7.10 0.78
N ARG A 27 -20.06 -6.07 0.78
CA ARG A 27 -19.67 -5.30 -0.41
C ARG A 27 -18.15 -5.24 -0.58
N THR A 28 -17.68 -5.20 -1.81
CA THR A 28 -16.27 -5.04 -2.17
C THR A 28 -15.83 -3.57 -2.08
N THR A 29 -14.52 -3.34 -2.02
CA THR A 29 -13.95 -1.98 -2.01
C THR A 29 -14.36 -1.17 -3.25
N GLY A 30 -14.44 -1.82 -4.42
CA GLY A 30 -14.84 -1.17 -5.67
C GLY A 30 -16.32 -0.83 -5.73
N GLU A 31 -17.19 -1.69 -5.18
CA GLU A 31 -18.63 -1.41 -5.07
C GLU A 31 -18.92 -0.25 -4.13
N LEU A 32 -18.23 -0.20 -2.98
CA LEU A 32 -18.30 0.93 -2.05
C LEU A 32 -17.85 2.24 -2.70
N ALA A 33 -16.79 2.20 -3.51
CA ALA A 33 -16.34 3.37 -4.25
C ALA A 33 -17.36 3.84 -5.30
N ALA A 34 -18.12 2.93 -5.91
CA ALA A 34 -19.16 3.27 -6.88
C ALA A 34 -20.38 3.98 -6.24
N GLU A 35 -20.56 3.90 -4.92
CA GLU A 35 -21.64 4.60 -4.21
C GLU A 35 -21.40 6.10 -4.07
N TYR A 36 -20.15 6.54 -4.22
CA TYR A 36 -19.76 7.95 -4.17
C TYR A 36 -19.41 8.43 -5.59
N PRO A 37 -20.39 8.56 -6.50
CA PRO A 37 -20.13 8.83 -7.90
C PRO A 37 -19.40 10.16 -8.07
N ASN A 38 -18.18 10.09 -8.60
CA ASN A 38 -17.39 11.25 -8.95
C ASN A 38 -16.48 10.92 -10.15
N LEU A 39 -15.97 11.97 -10.81
CA LEU A 39 -15.15 11.84 -12.03
C LEU A 39 -13.80 11.13 -11.80
N PHE A 40 -13.44 10.85 -10.53
CA PHE A 40 -12.17 10.27 -10.13
C PHE A 40 -12.30 8.85 -9.54
N VAL A 41 -13.52 8.30 -9.43
CA VAL A 41 -13.71 6.89 -9.01
C VAL A 41 -13.03 5.98 -10.03
N PRO A 42 -12.03 5.19 -9.62
CA PRO A 42 -11.39 4.24 -10.52
C PRO A 42 -12.38 3.17 -10.96
N ALA A 43 -12.30 2.76 -12.22
CA ALA A 43 -13.02 1.58 -12.68
C ALA A 43 -12.62 0.35 -11.83
N GLY A 44 -13.53 -0.60 -11.61
CA GLY A 44 -13.26 -1.78 -10.78
C GLY A 44 -11.99 -2.55 -11.20
N VAL A 45 -11.71 -2.63 -12.51
CA VAL A 45 -10.49 -3.26 -13.06
C VAL A 45 -9.21 -2.59 -12.58
N THR A 46 -9.23 -1.29 -12.28
CA THR A 46 -8.06 -0.52 -11.84
C THR A 46 -7.52 -1.03 -10.51
N PHE A 47 -8.36 -1.65 -9.66
CA PHE A 47 -7.92 -2.28 -8.43
C PHE A 47 -7.04 -3.54 -8.64
N SER A 48 -6.96 -4.08 -9.87
CA SER A 48 -6.06 -5.20 -10.20
C SER A 48 -4.57 -4.86 -10.03
N ILE A 49 -4.23 -3.56 -9.96
CA ILE A 49 -2.87 -3.07 -9.66
C ILE A 49 -2.34 -3.60 -8.32
N TRP A 50 -3.22 -3.93 -7.37
CA TRP A 50 -2.84 -4.57 -6.12
C TRP A 50 -2.09 -5.88 -6.34
N GLY A 51 -2.43 -6.66 -7.37
CA GLY A 51 -1.67 -7.88 -7.72
C GLY A 51 -0.21 -7.58 -8.05
N VAL A 52 0.04 -6.51 -8.81
CA VAL A 52 1.41 -6.06 -9.14
C VAL A 52 2.16 -5.60 -7.88
N ILE A 53 1.49 -4.83 -7.02
CA ILE A 53 2.04 -4.37 -5.75
C ILE A 53 2.42 -5.57 -4.87
N TYR A 54 1.52 -6.55 -4.72
CA TYR A 54 1.76 -7.76 -3.92
C TYR A 54 2.92 -8.59 -4.43
N LEU A 55 3.02 -8.79 -5.76
CA LEU A 55 4.16 -9.49 -6.35
C LEU A 55 5.48 -8.77 -6.08
N GLY A 56 5.50 -7.44 -6.19
CA GLY A 56 6.66 -6.62 -5.86
C GLY A 56 7.06 -6.74 -4.39
N LEU A 57 6.10 -6.57 -3.48
CA LEU A 57 6.33 -6.66 -2.03
C LEU A 57 6.77 -8.06 -1.60
N MET A 58 6.20 -9.11 -2.20
CA MET A 58 6.59 -10.50 -1.96
C MET A 58 8.01 -10.77 -2.43
N THR A 59 8.36 -10.31 -3.63
CA THR A 59 9.73 -10.40 -4.14
C THR A 59 10.70 -9.72 -3.18
N TRP A 60 10.39 -8.50 -2.73
CA TRP A 60 11.23 -7.79 -1.75
C TRP A 60 11.35 -8.55 -0.41
N ALA A 61 10.24 -9.08 0.12
CA ALA A 61 10.24 -9.82 1.38
C ALA A 61 11.07 -11.11 1.31
N VAL A 62 10.93 -11.90 0.22
CA VAL A 62 11.73 -13.11 -0.02
C VAL A 62 13.22 -12.77 -0.15
N MET A 63 13.55 -11.67 -0.84
CA MET A 63 14.96 -11.25 -0.99
C MET A 63 15.63 -10.88 0.34
N GLN A 64 14.89 -10.64 1.42
CA GLN A 64 15.51 -10.43 2.74
C GLN A 64 16.14 -11.70 3.32
N PHE A 65 15.69 -12.89 2.89
CA PHE A 65 16.24 -14.17 3.36
C PHE A 65 17.60 -14.49 2.73
N VAL A 66 17.89 -13.92 1.55
CA VAL A 66 19.17 -14.04 0.85
C VAL A 66 20.31 -13.41 1.67
N PRO A 67 21.49 -14.07 1.82
CA PRO A 67 22.67 -13.49 2.45
C PRO A 67 23.10 -12.17 1.79
N GLY A 68 23.58 -11.20 2.57
CA GLY A 68 24.05 -9.90 2.05
C GLY A 68 22.96 -8.82 1.83
N ARG A 69 21.67 -9.15 1.93
CA ARG A 69 20.56 -8.17 1.75
C ARG A 69 19.87 -7.74 3.06
N ARG A 70 20.52 -7.96 4.20
CA ARG A 70 19.93 -7.81 5.55
C ARG A 70 19.71 -6.37 5.98
N GLU A 71 20.63 -5.49 5.64
CA GLU A 71 20.65 -4.11 6.14
C GLU A 71 19.51 -3.27 5.57
N VAL A 72 19.29 -3.36 4.26
CA VAL A 72 18.17 -2.69 3.58
C VAL A 72 16.83 -3.20 4.09
N GLY A 73 16.69 -4.52 4.31
CA GLY A 73 15.48 -5.10 4.90
C GLY A 73 15.20 -4.56 6.30
N ARG A 74 16.23 -4.45 7.15
CA ARG A 74 16.14 -3.87 8.50
C ARG A 74 15.75 -2.39 8.49
N MET A 75 16.29 -1.60 7.58
CA MET A 75 15.95 -0.18 7.45
C MET A 75 14.49 0.07 7.10
N LEU A 76 13.91 -0.80 6.25
CA LEU A 76 12.57 -0.61 5.69
C LEU A 76 11.47 -1.32 6.50
N ALA A 77 11.80 -2.38 7.24
CA ALA A 77 10.80 -3.20 7.95
C ALA A 77 9.84 -2.40 8.86
N PRO A 78 10.29 -1.43 9.67
CA PRO A 78 9.39 -0.67 10.54
C PRO A 78 8.40 0.19 9.75
N GLY A 79 8.87 0.88 8.70
CA GLY A 79 8.00 1.66 7.84
C GLY A 79 7.02 0.77 7.08
N PHE A 80 7.49 -0.39 6.57
CA PHE A 80 6.62 -1.35 5.91
C PHE A 80 5.54 -1.90 6.85
N ALA A 81 5.90 -2.26 8.09
CA ALA A 81 4.92 -2.67 9.10
C ALA A 81 3.85 -1.61 9.34
N LEU A 82 4.25 -0.33 9.43
CA LEU A 82 3.31 0.78 9.54
C LEU A 82 2.41 0.90 8.30
N THR A 83 2.95 0.74 7.08
CA THR A 83 2.11 0.72 5.86
C THR A 83 1.08 -0.40 5.88
N SER A 84 1.45 -1.59 6.36
CA SER A 84 0.53 -2.72 6.49
C SER A 84 -0.61 -2.45 7.47
N VAL A 85 -0.31 -1.85 8.64
CA VAL A 85 -1.32 -1.49 9.64
C VAL A 85 -2.25 -0.40 9.11
N LEU A 86 -1.70 0.65 8.51
CA LEU A 86 -2.50 1.76 7.96
C LEU A 86 -3.37 1.30 6.80
N ASN A 87 -2.85 0.43 5.93
CA ASN A 87 -3.62 -0.14 4.82
C ASN A 87 -4.78 -1.01 5.30
N ALA A 88 -4.55 -1.85 6.32
CA ALA A 88 -5.63 -2.60 6.97
C ALA A 88 -6.65 -1.67 7.63
N GLY A 89 -6.19 -0.67 8.39
CA GLY A 89 -7.06 0.31 9.04
C GLY A 89 -7.91 1.10 8.05
N TRP A 90 -7.34 1.47 6.90
CA TRP A 90 -8.08 2.14 5.83
C TRP A 90 -9.18 1.25 5.27
N LEU A 91 -8.90 -0.04 5.02
CA LEU A 91 -9.93 -0.98 4.55
C LEU A 91 -11.10 -1.07 5.54
N PHE A 92 -10.83 -1.16 6.83
CA PHE A 92 -11.90 -1.16 7.83
C PHE A 92 -12.69 0.15 7.83
N ALA A 93 -12.01 1.31 7.87
CA ALA A 93 -12.68 2.61 7.84
C ALA A 93 -13.58 2.75 6.60
N TRP A 94 -13.09 2.33 5.44
CA TRP A 94 -13.82 2.36 4.18
C TRP A 94 -15.06 1.45 4.20
N HIS A 95 -14.92 0.20 4.64
CA HIS A 95 -16.04 -0.76 4.66
C HIS A 95 -17.10 -0.43 5.71
N TYR A 96 -16.75 0.32 6.76
CA TYR A 96 -17.71 0.82 7.76
C TYR A 96 -18.27 2.22 7.42
N GLY A 97 -18.04 2.73 6.20
CA GLY A 97 -18.56 4.03 5.76
C GLY A 97 -17.97 5.24 6.49
N GLN A 98 -16.85 5.07 7.19
CA GLN A 98 -16.16 6.14 7.93
C GLN A 98 -15.26 6.92 6.97
N VAL A 99 -15.87 7.65 6.02
CA VAL A 99 -15.17 8.28 4.91
C VAL A 99 -14.15 9.33 5.38
N GLU A 100 -14.49 10.17 6.35
CA GLU A 100 -13.57 11.17 6.94
C GLU A 100 -12.32 10.50 7.55
N ILE A 101 -12.53 9.45 8.35
CA ILE A 101 -11.45 8.69 8.99
C ILE A 101 -10.58 8.01 7.93
N SER A 102 -11.19 7.48 6.87
CA SER A 102 -10.46 6.83 5.78
C SER A 102 -9.50 7.78 5.08
N VAL A 103 -9.87 9.05 4.87
CA VAL A 103 -8.99 10.08 4.29
C VAL A 103 -7.78 10.34 5.19
N VAL A 104 -7.98 10.44 6.50
CA VAL A 104 -6.88 10.66 7.47
C VAL A 104 -5.91 9.47 7.46
N ILE A 105 -6.42 8.24 7.46
CA ILE A 105 -5.59 7.03 7.41
C ILE A 105 -4.84 6.94 6.07
N MET A 106 -5.51 7.25 4.96
CA MET A 106 -4.90 7.24 3.63
C MET A 106 -3.79 8.29 3.51
N ALA A 107 -3.97 9.49 4.07
CA ALA A 107 -2.92 10.50 4.15
C ALA A 107 -1.71 10.01 4.95
N ALA A 108 -1.92 9.38 6.11
CA ALA A 108 -0.85 8.80 6.91
C ALA A 108 -0.11 7.68 6.16
N LEU A 109 -0.84 6.84 5.41
CA LEU A 109 -0.26 5.80 4.57
C LEU A 109 0.61 6.39 3.45
N LEU A 110 0.12 7.44 2.79
CA LEU A 110 0.85 8.17 1.75
C LEU A 110 2.16 8.77 2.29
N VAL A 111 2.11 9.47 3.44
CA VAL A 111 3.30 10.04 4.10
C VAL A 111 4.31 8.95 4.48
N THR A 112 3.82 7.81 4.99
CA THR A 112 4.69 6.67 5.33
C THR A 112 5.40 6.12 4.10
N LEU A 113 4.69 5.98 2.97
CA LEU A 113 5.26 5.52 1.70
C LEU A 113 6.24 6.52 1.09
N LEU A 114 5.98 7.82 1.21
CA LEU A 114 6.93 8.86 0.82
C LEU A 114 8.25 8.72 1.60
N GLY A 115 8.17 8.54 2.92
CA GLY A 115 9.34 8.31 3.77
C GLY A 115 10.12 7.05 3.39
N LEU A 116 9.44 5.94 3.09
CA LEU A 116 10.09 4.71 2.61
C LEU A 116 10.80 4.91 1.26
N ASN A 117 10.14 5.56 0.30
CA ASN A 117 10.71 5.81 -1.02
C ASN A 117 11.88 6.80 -0.99
N ALA A 118 11.85 7.79 -0.08
CA ALA A 118 12.97 8.68 0.17
C ALA A 118 14.19 7.91 0.68
N ARG A 119 14.02 6.99 1.64
CA ARG A 119 15.10 6.12 2.15
C ARG A 119 15.65 5.15 1.12
N LEU A 120 14.83 4.76 0.14
CA LEU A 120 15.23 3.91 -0.99
C LEU A 120 15.98 4.68 -2.09
N GLY A 121 16.07 6.01 -1.99
CA GLY A 121 16.65 6.86 -3.02
C GLY A 121 15.84 6.84 -4.32
N GLY A 122 14.52 6.57 -4.26
CA GLY A 122 13.66 6.46 -5.45
C GLY A 122 13.65 7.70 -6.34
N TRP A 123 13.99 8.86 -5.76
CA TRP A 123 14.05 10.18 -6.39
C TRP A 123 15.45 10.51 -6.92
N ALA A 124 16.45 9.73 -6.55
CA ALA A 124 17.83 9.99 -6.92
C ALA A 124 18.12 9.47 -8.34
N PRO A 125 18.85 10.23 -9.17
CA PRO A 125 19.42 9.75 -10.43
C PRO A 125 20.12 8.40 -10.23
N GLU A 126 20.04 7.53 -11.23
CA GLU A 126 20.51 6.14 -11.15
C GLU A 126 21.95 5.99 -10.66
N ARG A 127 22.82 6.93 -11.06
CA ARG A 127 24.23 7.06 -10.64
C ARG A 127 24.47 7.42 -9.17
N LEU A 128 23.44 7.89 -8.46
CA LEU A 128 23.49 8.28 -7.05
C LEU A 128 22.74 7.29 -6.13
N ARG A 129 22.23 6.19 -6.69
CA ARG A 129 21.44 5.21 -5.92
C ARG A 129 22.33 4.41 -4.98
N GLY A 130 21.94 4.32 -3.71
CA GLY A 130 22.55 3.42 -2.73
C GLY A 130 22.27 1.93 -3.02
N PRO A 131 22.80 1.01 -2.19
CA PRO A 131 22.79 -0.45 -2.42
C PRO A 131 21.40 -1.11 -2.30
N ALA A 132 20.31 -0.34 -2.28
CA ALA A 132 18.96 -0.87 -2.22
C ALA A 132 18.64 -1.73 -3.46
N PRO A 133 18.02 -2.91 -3.32
CA PRO A 133 17.60 -3.73 -4.44
C PRO A 133 16.62 -2.99 -5.35
N GLU A 134 16.78 -3.13 -6.67
CA GLU A 134 15.84 -2.58 -7.66
C GLU A 134 14.40 -3.07 -7.43
N SER A 135 14.23 -4.33 -7.01
CA SER A 135 12.93 -4.90 -6.68
C SER A 135 12.23 -4.14 -5.55
N ALA A 136 12.97 -3.63 -4.56
CA ALA A 136 12.41 -2.82 -3.48
C ALA A 136 11.93 -1.47 -4.03
N ARG A 137 12.78 -0.79 -4.81
CA ARG A 137 12.44 0.50 -5.43
C ARG A 137 11.20 0.39 -6.31
N PHE A 138 11.14 -0.64 -7.15
CA PHE A 138 9.99 -0.90 -8.00
C PHE A 138 8.72 -1.13 -7.17
N ALA A 139 8.75 -2.07 -6.22
CA ALA A 139 7.58 -2.42 -5.41
C ALA A 139 7.03 -1.22 -4.62
N PHE A 140 7.89 -0.53 -3.87
CA PHE A 140 7.48 0.61 -3.06
C PHE A 140 7.14 1.86 -3.90
N GLY A 141 7.72 2.00 -5.09
CA GLY A 141 7.42 3.07 -6.04
C GLY A 141 6.04 2.90 -6.67
N VAL A 142 5.72 1.69 -7.16
CA VAL A 142 4.38 1.36 -7.68
C VAL A 142 3.34 1.51 -6.56
N TYR A 143 3.66 1.06 -5.34
CA TYR A 143 2.76 1.21 -4.21
C TYR A 143 2.49 2.68 -3.87
N LEU A 144 3.52 3.53 -3.84
CA LEU A 144 3.36 4.98 -3.64
C LEU A 144 2.52 5.64 -4.74
N GLY A 145 2.78 5.30 -6.01
CA GLY A 145 2.00 5.82 -7.13
C GLY A 145 0.52 5.47 -7.01
N TRP A 146 0.22 4.22 -6.67
CA TRP A 146 -1.16 3.78 -6.45
C TRP A 146 -1.84 4.50 -5.28
N ILE A 147 -1.18 4.59 -4.12
CA ILE A 147 -1.74 5.29 -2.95
C ILE A 147 -1.94 6.78 -3.21
N SER A 148 -1.13 7.40 -4.09
CA SER A 148 -1.36 8.79 -4.50
C SER A 148 -2.68 8.96 -5.26
N VAL A 149 -2.98 8.05 -6.20
CA VAL A 149 -4.26 8.03 -6.93
C VAL A 149 -5.42 7.72 -5.98
N ALA A 150 -5.24 6.71 -5.12
CA ALA A 150 -6.25 6.31 -4.13
C ALA A 150 -6.56 7.44 -3.14
N PHE A 151 -5.57 8.24 -2.74
CA PHE A 151 -5.78 9.40 -1.88
C PHE A 151 -6.67 10.45 -2.53
N ILE A 152 -6.41 10.79 -3.80
CA ILE A 152 -7.26 11.74 -4.54
C ILE A 152 -8.69 11.20 -4.63
N ALA A 153 -8.86 9.93 -5.01
CA ALA A 153 -10.18 9.29 -5.09
C ALA A 153 -10.90 9.24 -3.73
N ASN A 154 -10.16 9.03 -2.64
CA ASN A 154 -10.73 8.99 -1.29
C ASN A 154 -11.20 10.39 -0.84
N VAL A 155 -10.43 11.43 -1.17
CA VAL A 155 -10.82 12.83 -0.90
C VAL A 155 -12.01 13.24 -1.76
N THR A 156 -12.03 12.88 -3.06
CA THR A 156 -13.18 13.19 -3.92
C THR A 156 -14.44 12.50 -3.45
N ALA A 157 -14.34 11.25 -2.98
CA ALA A 157 -15.46 10.55 -2.35
C ALA A 157 -15.99 11.28 -1.12
N LEU A 158 -15.09 11.77 -0.23
CA LEU A 158 -15.49 12.57 0.93
C LEU A 158 -16.24 13.85 0.55
N LEU A 159 -15.83 14.51 -0.53
CA LEU A 159 -16.47 15.76 -0.99
C LEU A 159 -17.87 15.56 -1.59
N VAL A 160 -18.26 14.32 -1.90
CA VAL A 160 -19.58 13.97 -2.43
C VAL A 160 -20.36 13.04 -1.49
N ALA A 161 -19.81 12.74 -0.31
CA ALA A 161 -20.38 11.85 0.69
C ALA A 161 -21.51 12.47 1.50
#